data_AF-A0A7L1N8V5-F1
#
_entry.id   AF-A0A7L1N8V5-F1
#
_cell.length_a   1.000
_cell.length_b   1.000
_cell.length_c   1.000
_cell.angle_alpha   90.00
_cell.angle_beta   90.00
_cell.angle_gamma   90.00
#
_symmetry.space_group_name_H-M   'P 1'
#
loop_
_entity.id
_entity.type
_entity.pdbx_description
1 polymer ?
#
loop_
_entity_poly.entity_id
_entity_poly.type
_entity_poly.pdbx_seq_one_letter_code
_entity_poly.pdbx_strand_id
1 'polypeptide(L)'
;YTGFRDRPHEERQARFQNACRDGRSEIAFVATGTNLSLQFFPASWQGEQRQTPTREYVDFEREGGKVYLKAPMILNGVCVIWKGWIDLQRLDGMGCLEFDEERAQQEDALAQQAFEEARRRTREFEDRDRSHREEMEARRQQDPSPGSNLGSGDDLKLR
;
A
#
# COMPACT_ATOMS: atom_id res chain seq x y z
N TYR A 1 15.59 19.06 -8.40
CA TYR A 1 14.60 19.39 -7.36
C TYR A 1 13.47 20.22 -7.95
N THR A 2 12.22 19.82 -7.69
CA THR A 2 11.02 20.46 -8.29
C THR A 2 10.28 21.42 -7.37
N GLY A 3 10.60 21.46 -6.06
CA GLY A 3 9.90 22.30 -5.10
C GLY A 3 10.10 23.81 -5.29
N PHE A 4 9.08 24.58 -4.89
CA PHE A 4 9.08 26.04 -4.73
C PHE A 4 9.64 26.82 -5.94
N ARG A 5 9.25 26.45 -7.17
CA ARG A 5 9.76 27.08 -8.41
C ARG A 5 9.40 28.56 -8.53
N ASP A 6 8.38 29.03 -7.80
CA ASP A 6 7.92 30.41 -7.68
C ASP A 6 8.81 31.28 -6.76
N ARG A 7 9.70 30.66 -5.98
CA ARG A 7 10.52 31.34 -4.95
C ARG A 7 11.92 31.69 -5.43
N PRO A 8 12.58 32.68 -4.80
CA PRO A 8 13.98 32.99 -5.06
C PRO A 8 14.89 31.78 -4.90
N HIS A 9 15.93 31.70 -5.71
CA HIS A 9 16.83 30.55 -5.76
C HIS A 9 17.46 30.20 -4.41
N GLU A 10 17.92 31.20 -3.66
CA GLU A 10 18.47 31.03 -2.31
C GLU A 10 17.46 30.41 -1.33
N GLU A 11 16.20 30.84 -1.38
CA GLU A 11 15.13 30.26 -0.57
C GLU A 11 14.89 28.80 -0.96
N ARG A 12 14.94 28.48 -2.25
CA ARG A 12 14.80 27.10 -2.74
C ARG A 12 15.94 26.20 -2.25
N GLN A 13 17.17 26.72 -2.19
CA GLN A 13 18.33 25.99 -1.67
C GLN A 13 18.15 25.65 -0.19
N ALA A 14 17.78 26.64 0.62
CA ALA A 14 17.53 26.44 2.04
C ALA A 14 16.38 25.44 2.28
N ARG A 15 15.28 25.56 1.52
CA ARG A 15 14.14 24.65 1.61
C ARG A 15 14.49 23.23 1.19
N PHE A 16 15.27 23.05 0.13
CA PHE A 16 15.71 21.73 -0.30
C PHE A 16 16.58 21.05 0.78
N GLN A 17 17.55 21.77 1.35
CA GLN A 17 18.39 21.24 2.42
C GLN A 17 17.58 20.85 3.66
N ASN A 18 16.62 21.68 4.06
CA ASN A 18 15.72 21.37 5.16
C ASN A 18 14.85 20.15 4.86
N ALA A 19 14.27 20.07 3.65
CA ALA A 19 13.46 18.93 3.23
C ALA A 19 14.26 17.61 3.24
N CYS A 20 15.52 17.64 2.77
CA CYS A 20 16.42 16.50 2.88
C CYS A 20 16.67 16.09 4.35
N ARG A 21 16.85 17.05 5.26
CA ARG A 21 16.99 16.78 6.70
C ARG A 21 15.69 16.31 7.37
N ASP A 22 14.54 16.73 6.84
CA ASP A 22 13.22 16.27 7.27
C ASP A 22 12.88 14.88 6.70
N GLY A 23 13.70 14.35 5.77
CA GLY A 23 13.58 13.01 5.24
C GLY A 23 12.61 12.85 4.06
N ARG A 24 12.22 13.96 3.41
CA ARG A 24 11.35 13.92 2.22
C ARG A 24 11.75 14.99 1.22
N SER A 25 11.73 14.66 -0.07
CA SER A 25 12.01 15.66 -1.11
C SER A 25 11.34 15.29 -2.43
N GLU A 26 11.03 16.30 -3.24
CA GLU A 26 10.43 16.11 -4.56
C GLU A 26 11.46 16.37 -5.66
N ILE A 27 11.60 15.40 -6.55
CA ILE A 27 12.50 15.49 -7.70
C ILE A 27 11.77 15.08 -8.97
N ALA A 28 12.37 15.42 -10.10
CA ALA A 28 11.93 14.94 -11.39
C ALA A 28 13.12 14.50 -12.23
N PHE A 29 12.92 13.42 -12.98
CA PHE A 29 13.81 13.08 -14.08
C PHE A 29 13.53 14.01 -15.25
N VAL A 30 14.45 14.93 -15.52
CA VAL A 30 14.29 15.94 -16.59
C VAL A 30 14.12 15.28 -17.96
N ALA A 31 14.81 14.17 -18.22
CA ALA A 31 14.76 13.46 -19.50
C ALA A 31 13.38 12.85 -19.82
N THR A 32 12.67 12.36 -18.80
CA THR A 32 11.38 11.67 -18.98
C THR A 32 10.19 12.49 -18.51
N GLY A 33 10.43 13.60 -17.80
CA GLY A 33 9.38 14.37 -17.12
C GLY A 33 8.75 13.65 -15.92
N THR A 34 9.30 12.51 -15.50
CA THR A 34 8.75 11.72 -14.40
C THR A 34 9.04 12.39 -13.06
N ASN A 35 7.99 12.75 -12.32
CA ASN A 35 8.10 13.27 -10.96
C ASN A 35 8.11 12.13 -9.94
N LEU A 36 8.99 12.22 -8.95
CA LEU A 36 9.09 11.27 -7.84
C LEU A 36 9.10 12.04 -6.53
N SER A 37 8.20 11.65 -5.62
CA SER A 37 8.25 12.06 -4.22
C SER A 37 9.11 11.06 -3.47
N LEU A 38 10.30 11.47 -3.06
CA LEU A 38 11.26 10.64 -2.35
C LEU A 38 11.03 10.70 -0.84
N GLN A 39 11.13 9.55 -0.20
CA GLN A 39 11.18 9.42 1.24
C GLN A 39 12.49 8.73 1.63
N PHE A 40 13.24 9.35 2.55
CA PHE A 40 14.58 8.94 2.95
C PHE A 40 14.56 8.07 4.22
N PHE A 41 13.53 7.23 4.35
CA PHE A 41 13.34 6.32 5.48
C PHE A 41 13.08 4.91 4.97
N PRO A 42 13.38 3.86 5.77
CA PRO A 42 12.94 2.52 5.46
C PRO A 42 11.40 2.45 5.38
N ALA A 43 10.86 1.64 4.48
CA ALA A 43 9.41 1.54 4.26
C ALA A 43 8.64 1.08 5.51
N SER A 44 9.28 0.32 6.40
CA SER A 44 8.69 -0.16 7.67
C SER A 44 8.43 0.93 8.71
N TRP A 45 8.86 2.18 8.45
CA TRP A 45 8.80 3.29 9.40
C TRP A 45 7.67 4.28 9.08
N GLN A 46 6.71 3.90 8.23
CA GLN A 46 5.52 4.71 7.98
C GLN A 46 4.65 4.79 9.25
N GLY A 47 4.84 5.84 10.05
CA GLY A 47 3.98 6.17 11.20
C GLY A 47 4.72 6.63 12.46
N GLU A 48 6.02 6.33 12.59
CA GLU A 48 6.80 6.68 13.78
C GLU A 48 7.23 8.17 13.73
N GLN A 49 7.07 8.86 14.86
CA GLN A 49 7.36 10.30 15.05
C GLN A 49 8.70 10.73 14.44
N ARG A 50 8.65 11.73 13.55
CA ARG A 50 9.75 12.60 13.04
C ARG A 50 11.16 12.15 13.43
N GLN A 51 11.63 11.04 12.85
CA GLN A 51 13.04 10.67 12.97
C GLN A 51 13.83 11.36 11.87
N THR A 52 15.04 11.80 12.17
CA THR A 52 15.95 12.38 11.17
C THR A 52 16.47 11.22 10.30
N PRO A 53 16.49 11.34 8.95
CA PRO A 53 17.01 10.30 8.08
C PRO A 53 18.47 10.03 8.43
N THR A 54 18.86 8.75 8.41
CA THR A 54 20.23 8.33 8.67
C THR A 54 21.15 8.75 7.52
N ARG A 55 22.46 8.80 7.81
CA ARG A 55 23.48 9.19 6.83
C ARG A 55 23.51 8.28 5.59
N GLU A 56 23.08 7.03 5.70
CA GLU A 56 22.96 6.13 4.54
C GLU A 56 21.91 6.57 3.51
N TYR A 57 20.87 7.33 3.94
CA TYR A 57 19.83 7.84 3.05
C TYR A 57 20.08 9.28 2.63
N VAL A 58 20.73 10.08 3.49
CA VAL A 58 21.06 11.48 3.21
C VAL A 58 22.49 11.77 3.69
N ASP A 59 23.43 11.93 2.75
CA ASP A 59 24.83 12.22 3.05
C ASP A 59 25.25 13.56 2.43
N PHE A 60 25.47 14.57 3.29
CA PHE A 60 26.01 15.88 2.93
C PHE A 60 27.55 15.96 3.02
N GLU A 61 28.18 14.99 3.66
CA GLU A 61 29.62 15.01 3.96
C GLU A 61 30.45 14.25 2.91
N ARG A 62 29.81 13.41 2.10
CA ARG A 62 30.48 12.62 1.07
C ARG A 62 31.23 13.47 0.05
N GLU A 63 30.66 14.60 -0.36
CA GLU A 63 31.30 15.54 -1.29
C GLU A 63 30.81 16.97 -1.04
N GLY A 64 31.74 17.92 -0.91
CA GLY A 64 31.41 19.31 -0.64
C GLY A 64 30.54 19.92 -1.75
N GLY A 65 29.44 20.56 -1.34
CA GLY A 65 28.50 21.20 -2.27
C GLY A 65 27.47 20.26 -2.91
N LYS A 66 27.50 18.96 -2.59
CA LYS A 66 26.51 17.98 -3.05
C LYS A 66 25.87 17.25 -1.87
N VAL A 67 24.68 16.72 -2.11
CA VAL A 67 24.03 15.76 -1.22
C VAL A 67 23.80 14.46 -1.97
N TYR A 68 24.24 13.34 -1.38
CA TYR A 68 23.94 12.01 -1.87
C TYR A 68 22.69 11.49 -1.17
N LEU A 69 21.79 10.93 -1.96
CA LEU A 69 20.45 10.60 -1.54
C LEU A 69 20.13 9.17 -1.97
N LYS A 70 19.49 8.42 -1.08
CA LYS A 70 18.99 7.06 -1.32
C LYS A 70 17.55 7.00 -0.80
N ALA A 71 16.62 6.52 -1.62
CA ALA A 71 15.20 6.46 -1.28
C ALA A 71 14.58 5.14 -1.77
N PRO A 72 14.27 4.20 -0.86
CA PRO A 72 13.57 2.95 -1.19
C PRO A 72 12.09 3.23 -1.47
N MET A 73 11.53 2.65 -2.54
CA MET A 73 10.11 2.82 -2.89
C MET A 73 9.55 1.64 -3.68
N ILE A 74 8.23 1.61 -3.85
CA ILE A 74 7.54 0.65 -4.70
C ILE A 74 6.91 1.43 -5.85
N LEU A 75 7.38 1.20 -7.07
CA LEU A 75 6.93 1.90 -8.26
C LEU A 75 6.18 0.93 -9.17
N ASN A 76 4.87 1.12 -9.31
CA ASN A 76 3.98 0.26 -10.09
C ASN A 76 4.10 -1.24 -9.72
N GLY A 77 4.25 -1.54 -8.42
CA GLY A 77 4.41 -2.91 -7.92
C GLY A 77 5.84 -3.46 -7.95
N VAL A 78 6.82 -2.69 -8.43
CA VAL A 78 8.23 -3.10 -8.45
C VAL A 78 8.99 -2.42 -7.32
N CYS A 79 9.64 -3.20 -6.45
CA CYS A 79 10.53 -2.67 -5.43
C CYS A 79 11.80 -2.10 -6.07
N VAL A 80 12.04 -0.81 -5.86
CA VAL A 80 13.21 -0.11 -6.39
C VAL A 80 13.81 0.80 -5.33
N ILE A 81 15.10 1.07 -5.44
CA ILE A 81 15.79 2.10 -4.69
C ILE A 81 16.21 3.18 -5.66
N TRP A 82 15.75 4.40 -5.44
CA TRP A 82 16.31 5.57 -6.09
C TRP A 82 17.64 5.93 -5.42
N LYS A 83 18.70 6.09 -6.20
CA LYS A 83 20.02 6.56 -5.73
C LYS A 83 20.49 7.71 -6.61
N GLY A 84 21.06 8.73 -6.00
CA GLY A 84 21.59 9.84 -6.77
C GLY A 84 22.30 10.88 -5.91
N TRP A 85 22.72 11.94 -6.56
CA TRP A 85 23.26 13.12 -5.91
C TRP A 85 22.66 14.39 -6.52
N ILE A 86 22.58 15.43 -5.71
CA ILE A 86 22.09 16.76 -6.12
C ILE A 86 23.08 17.81 -5.66
N ASP A 87 23.41 18.73 -6.55
CA ASP A 87 24.21 19.93 -6.26
C ASP A 87 23.38 20.91 -5.44
N LEU A 88 23.92 21.32 -4.29
CA LEU A 88 23.23 22.19 -3.32
C LEU A 88 23.08 23.62 -3.83
N GLN A 89 23.94 24.07 -4.74
CA GLN A 89 23.83 25.39 -5.34
C GLN A 89 22.87 25.37 -6.53
N ARG A 90 22.99 24.40 -7.43
CA ARG A 90 22.22 24.39 -8.68
C ARG A 90 20.84 23.72 -8.55
N LEU A 91 20.66 22.86 -7.56
CA LEU A 91 19.44 22.07 -7.33
C LEU A 91 19.11 21.08 -8.46
N ASP A 92 20.13 20.70 -9.22
CA ASP A 92 20.12 19.63 -10.22
C ASP A 92 21.20 18.59 -9.90
N GLY A 93 21.20 17.47 -10.63
CA GLY A 93 22.11 16.38 -10.36
C GLY A 93 21.77 15.14 -11.17
N MET A 94 22.27 14.00 -10.72
CA MET A 94 22.08 12.71 -11.40
C MET A 94 21.51 11.68 -10.43
N GLY A 95 20.67 10.79 -10.94
CA GLY A 95 20.18 9.65 -10.19
C GLY A 95 19.70 8.54 -11.10
N CYS A 96 19.52 7.36 -10.53
CA CYS A 96 19.00 6.18 -11.19
C CYS A 96 18.06 5.41 -10.24
N LEU A 97 17.28 4.51 -10.83
CA LEU A 97 16.50 3.53 -10.10
C LEU A 97 17.21 2.18 -10.21
N GLU A 98 17.44 1.55 -9.07
CA GLU A 98 17.99 0.20 -8.98
C GLU A 98 16.92 -0.75 -8.45
N PHE A 99 16.89 -1.98 -8.96
CA PHE A 99 15.97 -3.00 -8.46
C PHE A 99 16.39 -3.45 -7.05
N ASP A 100 15.42 -3.56 -6.14
CA ASP A 100 15.63 -3.99 -4.77
C ASP A 100 15.13 -5.43 -4.61
N GLU A 101 16.01 -6.39 -4.88
CA GLU A 101 15.66 -7.82 -4.88
C GLU A 101 15.28 -8.31 -3.48
N GLU A 102 15.98 -7.86 -2.44
CA GLU A 102 15.71 -8.26 -1.06
C GLU A 102 14.31 -7.78 -0.63
N ARG A 103 13.98 -6.50 -0.85
CA ARG A 103 12.63 -6.01 -0.56
C ARG A 103 11.59 -6.62 -1.47
N ALA A 104 11.90 -6.87 -2.74
CA ALA A 104 10.96 -7.52 -3.64
C ALA A 104 10.55 -8.90 -3.11
N GLN A 105 11.51 -9.71 -2.64
CA GLN A 105 11.22 -11.02 -2.05
C GLN A 105 10.39 -10.90 -0.75
N GLN A 106 10.73 -9.93 0.11
CA GLN A 106 10.01 -9.72 1.36
C GLN A 106 8.56 -9.25 1.13
N GLU A 107 8.36 -8.30 0.22
CA GLU A 107 7.04 -7.79 -0.14
C GLU A 107 6.22 -8.86 -0.88
N ASP A 108 6.83 -9.67 -1.74
CA ASP A 108 6.15 -10.78 -2.42
C ASP A 108 5.68 -11.84 -1.43
N ALA A 109 6.52 -12.19 -0.44
CA ALA A 109 6.12 -13.10 0.64
C ALA A 109 4.94 -12.54 1.47
N LEU A 110 4.97 -11.24 1.80
CA LEU A 110 3.87 -10.56 2.49
C LEU A 110 2.59 -10.53 1.65
N ALA A 111 2.70 -10.24 0.35
CA ALA A 111 1.58 -10.22 -0.57
C ALA A 111 0.97 -11.62 -0.75
N GLN A 112 1.79 -12.65 -0.86
CA GLN A 112 1.35 -14.05 -0.91
C GLN A 112 0.60 -14.43 0.38
N GLN A 113 1.13 -14.07 1.56
CA GLN A 113 0.45 -14.31 2.83
C GLN A 113 -0.91 -13.61 2.90
N ALA A 114 -0.97 -12.34 2.52
CA ALA A 114 -2.23 -11.59 2.49
C ALA A 114 -3.23 -12.20 1.50
N PHE A 115 -2.76 -12.68 0.35
CA PHE A 115 -3.59 -13.34 -0.66
C PHE A 115 -4.11 -14.70 -0.17
N GLU A 116 -3.26 -15.52 0.45
CA GLU A 116 -3.65 -16.79 1.05
C GLU A 116 -4.66 -16.59 2.19
N GLU A 117 -4.45 -15.57 3.03
CA GLU A 117 -5.38 -15.24 4.10
C GLU A 117 -6.73 -14.78 3.55
N ALA A 118 -6.74 -13.92 2.53
CA ALA A 118 -7.97 -13.50 1.85
C ALA A 118 -8.68 -14.70 1.22
N ARG A 119 -7.95 -15.56 0.52
CA ARG A 119 -8.49 -16.79 -0.10
C ARG A 119 -9.07 -17.75 0.95
N ARG A 120 -8.40 -17.91 2.09
CA ARG A 120 -8.89 -18.72 3.22
C ARG A 120 -10.19 -18.14 3.77
N ARG A 121 -10.24 -16.83 4.01
CA ARG A 121 -11.46 -16.14 4.49
C ARG A 121 -12.62 -16.28 3.51
N THR A 122 -12.39 -16.15 2.21
CA THR A 122 -13.43 -16.35 1.18
C THR A 122 -13.95 -17.79 1.20
N ARG A 123 -13.05 -18.78 1.26
CA ARG A 123 -13.44 -20.19 1.32
C ARG A 123 -14.24 -20.52 2.59
N GLU A 124 -13.79 -20.04 3.75
CA GLU A 124 -14.52 -20.22 5.01
C GLU A 124 -15.93 -19.59 4.96
N PHE A 125 -16.08 -18.47 4.24
CA PHE A 125 -17.38 -17.84 4.05
C PHE A 125 -18.29 -18.67 3.12
N GLU A 126 -17.76 -19.16 1.99
CA GLU A 126 -18.49 -20.04 1.07
C GLU A 126 -18.91 -21.35 1.72
N ASP A 127 -18.03 -21.95 2.52
CA ASP A 127 -18.32 -23.20 3.24
C ASP A 127 -19.41 -22.98 4.30
N ARG A 128 -19.38 -21.85 5.03
CA ARG A 128 -20.43 -21.49 5.99
C ARG A 128 -21.78 -21.24 5.31
N ASP A 129 -21.80 -20.54 4.18
CA ASP A 129 -23.02 -20.29 3.41
C ASP A 129 -23.64 -21.60 2.90
N ARG A 130 -22.79 -22.52 2.40
CA ARG A 130 -23.22 -23.86 1.98
C ARG A 130 -23.79 -24.65 3.15
N SER A 131 -23.06 -24.74 4.27
CA SER A 131 -23.54 -25.46 5.45
C SER A 131 -24.85 -24.88 6.00
N HIS A 132 -24.99 -23.55 6.01
CA HIS A 132 -26.23 -22.89 6.43
C HIS A 132 -27.40 -23.22 5.49
N ARG A 133 -27.15 -23.26 4.17
CA ARG A 133 -28.16 -23.68 3.19
C ARG A 133 -28.55 -25.14 3.36
N GLU A 134 -27.59 -26.04 3.54
CA GLU A 134 -27.82 -27.46 3.79
C GLU A 134 -28.60 -27.69 5.09
N GLU A 135 -28.30 -26.95 6.18
CA GLU A 135 -29.07 -27.01 7.42
C GLU A 135 -30.51 -26.53 7.23
N MET A 136 -30.73 -25.45 6.49
CA MET A 136 -32.07 -24.94 6.17
C MET A 136 -32.88 -25.91 5.30
N GLU A 137 -32.24 -26.55 4.32
CA GLU A 137 -32.85 -27.59 3.48
C GLU A 137 -33.15 -28.86 4.29
N ALA A 138 -32.28 -29.27 5.22
CA ALA A 138 -32.51 -30.39 6.12
C ALA A 138 -33.65 -30.12 7.12
N ARG A 139 -33.74 -28.90 7.68
CA ARG A 139 -34.87 -28.48 8.53
C ARG A 139 -36.19 -28.48 7.77
N ARG A 140 -36.20 -28.02 6.51
CA ARG A 140 -37.40 -28.08 5.64
C ARG A 140 -37.86 -29.50 5.34
N GLN A 141 -36.93 -30.47 5.23
CA GLN A 141 -37.26 -31.87 5.01
C GLN A 141 -37.72 -32.60 6.29
N GLN A 142 -37.37 -32.08 7.47
CA GLN A 142 -37.80 -32.60 8.77
C GLN A 142 -39.16 -32.09 9.25
N ASP A 143 -39.72 -31.04 8.63
CA ASP A 143 -41.11 -30.61 8.84
C ASP A 143 -42.03 -31.18 7.74
N PRO A 144 -42.61 -32.40 7.91
CA PRO A 144 -43.78 -32.76 7.14
C PRO A 144 -44.92 -31.86 7.63
N SER A 145 -45.39 -30.94 6.79
CA SER A 145 -46.57 -30.13 7.10
C SER A 145 -47.72 -31.02 7.57
N PRO A 146 -48.43 -30.66 8.66
CA PRO A 146 -49.59 -31.41 9.10
C PRO A 146 -50.63 -31.39 7.98
N GLY A 147 -51.06 -32.59 7.59
CA GLY A 147 -51.86 -32.85 6.41
C GLY A 147 -53.07 -31.92 6.26
N SER A 148 -53.22 -31.42 5.04
CA SER A 148 -54.48 -30.93 4.50
C SER A 148 -55.57 -32.01 4.58
N ASN A 149 -56.49 -31.89 5.53
CA ASN A 149 -57.80 -32.55 5.48
C ASN A 149 -58.87 -31.51 5.12
N LEU A 150 -59.03 -31.30 3.81
CA LEU A 150 -60.23 -30.71 3.22
C LEU A 150 -61.24 -31.84 2.96
N GLY A 151 -62.41 -31.75 3.57
CA GLY A 151 -63.68 -32.20 2.95
C GLY A 151 -64.17 -33.63 3.22
N SER A 152 -65.06 -33.76 4.21
CA SER A 152 -66.25 -34.65 4.23
C SER A 152 -67.11 -34.13 5.39
N GLY A 153 -68.31 -33.58 5.22
CA GLY A 153 -69.40 -34.00 4.36
C GLY A 153 -70.53 -34.49 5.28
N ASP A 154 -71.46 -33.57 5.61
CA ASP A 154 -72.83 -33.74 6.15
C ASP A 154 -73.11 -34.58 7.41
N ASP A 155 -73.83 -33.96 8.37
CA ASP A 155 -75.23 -34.30 8.70
C ASP A 155 -75.77 -33.35 9.79
N LEU A 156 -76.41 -32.26 9.37
CA LEU A 156 -77.26 -31.43 10.23
C LEU A 156 -78.70 -31.95 10.15
N LYS A 157 -79.07 -32.88 11.03
CA LYS A 157 -80.47 -33.28 11.21
C LYS A 157 -81.20 -32.30 12.14
N LEU A 158 -82.16 -31.60 11.55
CA LEU A 158 -83.32 -30.98 12.19
C LEU A 158 -83.91 -31.90 13.27
N ARG A 159 -84.12 -31.39 14.50
CA ARG A 159 -85.44 -30.97 15.01
C ARG A 159 -85.35 -30.52 16.46
#